data_AF-A0A776PRT5-F1
#
_entry.id   AF-A0A776PRT5-F1
#
_cell.length_a   1.000
_cell.length_b   1.000
_cell.length_c   1.000
_cell.angle_alpha   90.00
_cell.angle_beta   90.00
_cell.angle_gamma   90.00
#
_symmetry.space_group_name_H-M   'P 1'
#
loop_
_entity.id
_entity.type
_entity.pdbx_description
1 polymer ?
#
loop_
_entity_poly.entity_id
_entity_poly.type
_entity_poly.pdbx_seq_one_letter_code
_entity_poly.pdbx_strand_id
1 'polypeptide(L)'
;GTGKPVQNCTIVLKARRTSSTVVVNTVASENPDEAGRYSMDVEHGQYSVTLLVEGFPPSHAGTITVYEGSRPGTLNDFLGAMTEDDVRPEALRRFEQMVEEVSRNASAVAQNTAAAKKSASDASASASEAATHATDAAASSRAASTSAGQAASSAQSASSSAGTASTKAREAAKSAAAAESSKSAAATSASAAKTSETNAAASQKSAATSASTATTKASEAATSARGAAASKEAAKSSETNASSSASSAASSATAAGNSAKAAKTSETNAKSSETAAGQSASAAAGSKTAAALSASAASTSAGQASASATAAGKSAESAASSASTATTKAGKATEQATAAARSASAAKTSETNAKTSADNAASSKAAAASSASSAASSASSASASKDEATRQASAAKGSATT
;
A
#
# COMPACT_ATOMS: atom_id res chain seq x y z
N GLY A 1 -5.95 -162.05 107.97
CA GLY A 1 -6.13 -163.51 107.92
C GLY A 1 -6.29 -164.05 109.32
N THR A 2 -7.42 -164.70 109.62
CA THR A 2 -7.67 -165.43 110.88
C THR A 2 -6.95 -166.79 110.93
N GLY A 3 -5.74 -166.87 110.34
CA GLY A 3 -4.91 -168.09 110.35
C GLY A 3 -5.56 -169.35 109.77
N LYS A 4 -6.73 -169.23 109.12
CA LYS A 4 -7.40 -170.36 108.48
C LYS A 4 -6.78 -170.57 107.09
N PRO A 5 -6.36 -171.81 106.75
CA PRO A 5 -5.88 -172.13 105.42
C PRO A 5 -6.98 -171.80 104.40
N VAL A 6 -6.65 -170.99 103.39
CA VAL A 6 -7.57 -170.64 102.32
C VAL A 6 -7.67 -171.85 101.40
N GLN A 7 -8.74 -172.62 101.58
CA GLN A 7 -9.06 -173.78 100.74
C GLN A 7 -9.48 -173.32 99.34
N ASN A 8 -9.17 -174.12 98.32
CA ASN A 8 -9.43 -173.83 96.90
C ASN A 8 -8.82 -172.51 96.39
N CYS A 9 -7.61 -172.15 96.86
CA CYS A 9 -6.81 -171.09 96.26
C CYS A 9 -5.70 -171.66 95.38
N THR A 10 -5.32 -170.94 94.33
CA THR A 10 -4.16 -171.23 93.48
C THR A 10 -3.12 -170.17 93.76
N ILE A 11 -1.95 -170.57 94.26
CA ILE A 11 -0.84 -169.64 94.50
C ILE A 11 -0.04 -169.51 93.21
N VAL A 12 0.08 -168.28 92.73
CA VAL A 12 0.76 -167.94 91.49
C VAL A 12 1.98 -167.06 91.80
N LEU A 13 3.17 -167.60 91.52
CA LEU A 13 4.42 -166.82 91.56
C LEU A 13 4.84 -166.45 90.15
N LYS A 14 5.02 -165.15 89.92
CA LYS A 14 5.42 -164.59 88.63
C LYS A 14 6.75 -163.85 88.76
N ALA A 15 7.77 -164.29 88.04
CA ALA A 15 9.07 -163.61 88.02
C ALA A 15 8.92 -162.16 87.51
N ARG A 16 9.37 -161.16 88.29
CA ARG A 16 9.32 -159.72 87.93
C ARG A 16 10.48 -159.27 87.04
N ARG A 17 11.61 -159.96 87.13
CA ARG A 17 12.82 -159.71 86.33
C ARG A 17 13.33 -161.04 85.82
N THR A 18 13.77 -161.07 84.56
CA THR A 18 14.41 -162.24 83.93
C THR A 18 15.71 -162.50 84.68
N SER A 19 15.91 -163.70 85.21
CA SER A 19 17.21 -164.14 85.74
C SER A 19 17.85 -165.14 84.78
N SER A 20 19.10 -165.54 85.06
CA SER A 20 19.85 -166.49 84.23
C SER A 20 19.18 -167.87 84.11
N THR A 21 18.30 -168.24 85.04
CA THR A 21 17.60 -169.54 85.07
C THR A 21 16.07 -169.43 84.93
N VAL A 22 15.48 -168.23 85.04
CA VAL A 22 14.02 -168.02 84.96
C VAL A 22 13.67 -166.88 83.99
N VAL A 23 12.81 -167.20 83.01
CA VAL A 23 12.31 -166.25 82.02
C VAL A 23 11.14 -165.42 82.59
N VAL A 24 11.04 -164.14 82.25
CA VAL A 24 9.88 -163.29 82.63
C VAL A 24 8.61 -163.92 82.09
N ASN A 25 7.54 -163.90 82.90
CA ASN A 25 6.31 -164.67 82.71
C ASN A 25 6.40 -166.19 82.98
N THR A 26 7.50 -166.74 83.52
CA THR A 26 7.41 -168.09 84.12
C THR A 26 6.45 -168.02 85.30
N VAL A 27 5.40 -168.84 85.22
CA VAL A 27 4.33 -168.93 86.22
C VAL A 27 4.42 -170.31 86.84
N ALA A 28 4.80 -170.37 88.12
CA ALA A 28 4.60 -171.57 88.92
C ALA A 28 3.20 -171.44 89.55
N SER A 29 2.34 -172.44 89.35
CA SER A 29 0.95 -172.44 89.87
C SER A 29 0.61 -173.81 90.49
N GLU A 30 0.26 -173.84 91.78
CA GLU A 30 -0.20 -175.03 92.49
C GLU A 30 -1.46 -174.73 93.30
N ASN A 31 -2.28 -175.76 93.46
CA ASN A 31 -3.44 -175.75 94.35
C ASN A 31 -3.06 -176.49 95.66
N PRO A 32 -3.09 -175.84 96.83
CA PRO A 32 -2.86 -176.48 98.11
C PRO A 32 -3.90 -177.56 98.42
N ASP A 33 -3.51 -178.57 99.21
CA ASP A 33 -4.43 -179.61 99.74
C ASP A 33 -5.46 -179.03 100.75
N GLU A 34 -6.40 -179.85 101.25
CA GLU A 34 -7.43 -179.45 102.23
C GLU A 34 -6.85 -178.83 103.54
N ALA A 35 -5.53 -178.99 103.80
CA ALA A 35 -4.81 -178.41 104.93
C ALA A 35 -4.01 -177.13 104.59
N GLY A 36 -4.09 -176.64 103.35
CA GLY A 36 -3.40 -175.42 102.90
C GLY A 36 -1.90 -175.62 102.66
N ARG A 37 -1.42 -176.86 102.52
CA ARG A 37 -0.01 -177.14 102.20
C ARG A 37 0.18 -177.12 100.69
N TYR A 38 1.20 -176.40 100.25
CA TYR A 38 1.68 -176.30 98.89
C TYR A 38 3.20 -176.50 98.91
N SER A 39 3.77 -177.00 97.82
CA SER A 39 5.22 -177.20 97.72
C SER A 39 5.64 -176.94 96.29
N MET A 40 6.22 -175.77 96.07
CA MET A 40 6.69 -175.36 94.75
C MET A 40 8.18 -175.10 94.83
N ASP A 41 8.94 -175.75 93.97
CA ASP A 41 10.35 -175.40 93.77
C ASP A 41 10.42 -174.11 92.94
N VAL A 42 10.94 -173.04 93.54
CA VAL A 42 11.09 -171.73 92.89
C VAL A 42 12.57 -171.34 92.92
N GLU A 43 13.13 -171.07 91.74
CA GLU A 43 14.52 -170.62 91.56
C GLU A 43 14.76 -169.22 92.16
N HIS A 44 16.01 -168.83 92.41
CA HIS A 44 16.33 -167.52 93.00
C HIS A 44 15.99 -166.35 92.06
N GLY A 45 15.45 -165.28 92.63
CA GLY A 45 14.96 -164.13 91.87
C GLY A 45 13.90 -163.34 92.61
N GLN A 46 13.44 -162.26 91.98
CA GLN A 46 12.40 -161.41 92.54
C GLN A 46 11.05 -161.77 91.92
N TYR A 47 10.14 -162.29 92.76
CA TYR A 47 8.84 -162.80 92.34
C TYR A 47 7.73 -161.94 92.89
N SER A 48 6.74 -161.75 92.06
CA SER A 48 5.47 -161.16 92.40
C SER A 48 4.49 -162.29 92.71
N VAL A 49 3.88 -162.23 93.89
CA VAL A 49 3.05 -163.28 94.45
C VAL A 49 1.59 -162.90 94.32
N THR A 50 0.79 -163.74 93.69
CA THR A 50 -0.66 -163.54 93.49
C THR A 50 -1.42 -164.77 93.97
N LEU A 51 -2.50 -164.56 94.72
CA LEU A 51 -3.40 -165.60 95.21
C LEU A 51 -4.69 -165.54 94.38
N LEU A 52 -5.02 -166.61 93.67
CA LEU A 52 -6.32 -166.80 93.02
C LEU A 52 -7.22 -167.65 93.91
N VAL A 53 -8.50 -167.32 94.06
CA VAL A 53 -9.48 -168.18 94.76
C VAL A 53 -10.65 -168.38 93.81
N GLU A 54 -11.13 -169.62 93.66
CA GLU A 54 -12.23 -169.92 92.74
C GLU A 54 -13.50 -169.13 93.12
N GLY A 55 -13.95 -168.24 92.23
CA GLY A 55 -15.08 -167.33 92.46
C GLY A 55 -14.70 -165.90 92.91
N PHE A 56 -13.43 -165.59 93.17
CA PHE A 56 -12.95 -164.25 93.54
C PHE A 56 -11.84 -163.73 92.60
N PRO A 57 -11.74 -162.41 92.37
CA PRO A 57 -10.70 -161.82 91.51
C PRO A 57 -9.28 -162.04 92.09
N PRO A 58 -8.25 -162.16 91.23
CA PRO A 58 -6.85 -162.36 91.64
C PRO A 58 -6.37 -161.27 92.62
N SER A 59 -5.79 -161.67 93.77
CA SER A 59 -5.26 -160.74 94.78
C SER A 59 -3.73 -160.77 94.84
N HIS A 60 -3.09 -159.62 94.70
CA HIS A 60 -1.64 -159.49 94.82
C HIS A 60 -1.20 -159.52 96.28
N ALA A 61 -0.46 -160.57 96.68
CA ALA A 61 -0.01 -160.75 98.06
C ALA A 61 1.26 -159.94 98.38
N GLY A 62 2.08 -159.63 97.37
CA GLY A 62 3.26 -158.79 97.51
C GLY A 62 4.42 -159.22 96.61
N THR A 63 5.60 -158.68 96.84
CA THR A 63 6.82 -159.06 96.13
C THR A 63 7.78 -159.74 97.10
N ILE A 64 8.24 -160.93 96.74
CA ILE A 64 9.28 -161.64 97.47
C ILE A 64 10.59 -161.56 96.69
N THR A 65 11.71 -161.54 97.41
CA THR A 65 13.04 -161.72 96.82
C THR A 65 13.63 -163.00 97.40
N VAL A 66 13.76 -164.02 96.57
CA VAL A 66 14.41 -165.29 96.91
C VAL A 66 15.88 -165.15 96.55
N TYR A 67 16.77 -165.21 97.54
CA TYR A 67 18.21 -165.16 97.35
C TYR A 67 18.77 -166.58 97.16
N GLU A 68 19.94 -166.72 96.53
CA GLU A 68 20.57 -168.01 96.19
C GLU A 68 20.82 -168.92 97.41
N GLY A 69 20.95 -168.35 98.61
CA GLY A 69 21.11 -169.07 99.88
C GLY A 69 19.85 -169.16 100.75
N SER A 70 18.67 -168.81 100.22
CA SER A 70 17.43 -168.79 100.99
C SER A 70 16.95 -170.21 101.35
N ARG A 71 16.69 -170.45 102.65
CA ARG A 71 16.18 -171.74 103.15
C ARG A 71 14.70 -171.91 102.82
N PRO A 72 14.18 -173.15 102.64
CA PRO A 72 12.74 -173.40 102.50
C PRO A 72 11.99 -172.81 103.69
N GLY A 73 10.97 -172.00 103.43
CA GLY A 73 10.24 -171.24 104.44
C GLY A 73 8.85 -170.88 103.96
N THR A 74 8.07 -170.20 104.80
CA THR A 74 6.72 -169.81 104.39
C THR A 74 6.80 -168.61 103.46
N LEU A 75 5.86 -168.51 102.51
CA LEU A 75 5.75 -167.35 101.61
C LEU A 75 5.76 -166.00 102.37
N ASN A 76 5.23 -165.99 103.58
CA ASN A 76 5.17 -164.81 104.44
C ASN A 76 6.56 -164.37 104.95
N ASP A 77 7.51 -165.30 105.13
CA ASP A 77 8.87 -164.97 105.59
C ASP A 77 9.63 -164.14 104.54
N PHE A 78 9.40 -164.40 103.26
CA PHE A 78 10.06 -163.68 102.17
C PHE A 78 9.45 -162.32 101.86
N LEU A 79 8.22 -162.03 102.32
CA LEU A 79 7.57 -160.73 102.15
C LEU A 79 8.10 -159.66 103.13
N GLY A 80 8.93 -160.03 104.13
CA GLY A 80 9.37 -159.16 105.22
C GLY A 80 10.84 -158.68 105.21
N ALA A 81 11.64 -158.95 104.17
CA ALA A 81 13.07 -158.58 104.15
C ALA A 81 13.33 -157.09 103.74
N MET A 82 14.20 -156.38 104.46
CA MET A 82 14.55 -154.93 104.30
C MET A 82 15.36 -154.57 103.02
N THR A 83 15.37 -153.27 102.62
CA THR A 83 15.98 -152.74 101.37
C THR A 83 17.05 -151.64 101.58
N GLU A 84 17.88 -151.36 100.57
CA GLU A 84 19.03 -150.41 100.61
C GLU A 84 18.73 -148.95 101.02
N ASP A 85 17.47 -148.49 100.92
CA ASP A 85 17.09 -147.13 101.35
C ASP A 85 17.11 -146.93 102.89
N ASP A 86 17.15 -148.02 103.67
CA ASP A 86 17.03 -147.96 105.14
C ASP A 86 18.34 -147.60 105.89
N VAL A 87 19.46 -147.37 105.19
CA VAL A 87 20.82 -147.31 105.80
C VAL A 87 21.51 -145.92 105.81
N ARG A 88 20.83 -144.81 105.47
CA ARG A 88 21.46 -143.44 105.38
C ARG A 88 21.08 -142.49 106.54
N PRO A 89 22.02 -141.80 107.23
CA PRO A 89 21.70 -140.90 108.37
C PRO A 89 21.12 -139.51 107.99
N GLU A 90 20.10 -139.03 108.71
CA GLU A 90 19.38 -137.78 108.40
C GLU A 90 20.18 -136.46 108.58
N ALA A 91 21.19 -136.43 109.46
CA ALA A 91 21.92 -135.20 109.78
C ALA A 91 22.69 -134.63 108.58
N LEU A 92 23.26 -135.51 107.75
CA LEU A 92 24.00 -135.12 106.53
C LEU A 92 23.06 -134.49 105.51
N ARG A 93 21.83 -135.01 105.39
CA ARG A 93 20.79 -134.50 104.48
C ARG A 93 20.39 -133.06 104.79
N ARG A 94 20.33 -132.69 106.08
CA ARG A 94 20.02 -131.30 106.50
C ARG A 94 21.17 -130.33 106.25
N PHE A 95 22.41 -130.77 106.44
CA PHE A 95 23.59 -129.93 106.16
C PHE A 95 23.72 -129.64 104.66
N GLU A 96 23.52 -130.64 103.80
CA GLU A 96 23.51 -130.48 102.34
C GLU A 96 22.41 -129.50 101.89
N GLN A 97 21.20 -129.58 102.45
CA GLN A 97 20.13 -128.61 102.18
C GLN A 97 20.51 -127.18 102.58
N MET A 98 21.15 -127.00 103.74
CA MET A 98 21.59 -125.67 104.19
C MET A 98 22.69 -125.09 103.29
N VAL A 99 23.66 -125.91 102.87
CA VAL A 99 24.71 -125.49 101.93
C VAL A 99 24.11 -125.15 100.57
N GLU A 100 23.14 -125.92 100.09
CA GLU A 100 22.44 -125.63 98.84
C GLU A 100 21.60 -124.35 98.94
N GLU A 101 20.95 -124.10 100.07
CA GLU A 101 20.20 -122.86 100.32
C GLU A 101 21.13 -121.64 100.40
N VAL A 102 22.28 -121.75 101.10
CA VAL A 102 23.30 -120.70 101.13
C VAL A 102 23.86 -120.44 99.73
N SER A 103 24.09 -121.49 98.93
CA SER A 103 24.56 -121.39 97.54
C SER A 103 23.51 -120.70 96.64
N ARG A 104 22.23 -121.09 96.77
CA ARG A 104 21.11 -120.44 96.07
C ARG A 104 20.96 -118.97 96.49
N ASN A 105 21.05 -118.68 97.78
CA ASN A 105 20.94 -117.32 98.30
C ASN A 105 22.12 -116.45 97.86
N ALA A 106 23.36 -116.97 97.91
CA ALA A 106 24.53 -116.28 97.38
C ALA A 106 24.40 -116.02 95.87
N SER A 107 23.85 -116.97 95.11
CA SER A 107 23.55 -116.79 93.68
C SER A 107 22.50 -115.70 93.44
N ALA A 108 21.43 -115.68 94.25
CA ALA A 108 20.40 -114.65 94.17
C ALA A 108 20.93 -113.25 94.54
N VAL A 109 21.78 -113.15 95.56
CA VAL A 109 22.44 -111.89 95.94
C VAL A 109 23.40 -111.42 94.84
N ALA A 110 24.16 -112.33 94.22
CA ALA A 110 25.03 -112.00 93.08
C ALA A 110 24.22 -111.49 91.88
N GLN A 111 23.11 -112.17 91.54
CA GLN A 111 22.19 -111.74 90.49
C GLN A 111 21.55 -110.38 90.80
N ASN A 112 21.06 -110.17 92.02
CA ASN A 112 20.44 -108.92 92.43
C ASN A 112 21.47 -107.77 92.45
N THR A 113 22.70 -108.02 92.89
CA THR A 113 23.80 -107.05 92.82
C THR A 113 24.14 -106.69 91.38
N ALA A 114 24.15 -107.67 90.46
CA ALA A 114 24.36 -107.43 89.04
C ALA A 114 23.20 -106.62 88.43
N ALA A 115 21.95 -106.93 88.78
CA ALA A 115 20.78 -106.18 88.36
C ALA A 115 20.82 -104.73 88.87
N ALA A 116 21.15 -104.53 90.15
CA ALA A 116 21.30 -103.20 90.75
C ALA A 116 22.41 -102.39 90.07
N LYS A 117 23.57 -103.01 89.76
CA LYS A 117 24.64 -102.38 88.98
C LYS A 117 24.15 -101.97 87.60
N LYS A 118 23.43 -102.85 86.90
CA LYS A 118 22.83 -102.55 85.59
C LYS A 118 21.85 -101.38 85.68
N SER A 119 20.93 -101.39 86.65
CA SER A 119 19.99 -100.28 86.85
C SER A 119 20.69 -98.96 87.18
N ALA A 120 21.79 -98.99 87.95
CA ALA A 120 22.59 -97.80 88.20
C ALA A 120 23.27 -97.29 86.91
N SER A 121 23.78 -98.20 86.07
CA SER A 121 24.31 -97.85 84.75
C SER A 121 23.25 -97.26 83.82
N ASP A 122 22.06 -97.87 83.76
CA ASP A 122 20.94 -97.41 82.94
C ASP A 122 20.45 -96.03 83.42
N ALA A 123 20.33 -95.81 84.74
CA ALA A 123 19.98 -94.51 85.31
C ALA A 123 21.01 -93.42 85.00
N SER A 124 22.30 -93.76 85.04
CA SER A 124 23.39 -92.85 84.64
C SER A 124 23.33 -92.51 83.14
N ALA A 125 23.01 -93.50 82.30
CA ALA A 125 22.81 -93.29 80.87
C ALA A 125 21.62 -92.35 80.62
N SER A 126 20.45 -92.61 81.24
CA SER A 126 19.28 -91.75 81.12
C SER A 126 19.51 -90.34 81.66
N ALA A 127 20.28 -90.17 82.74
CA ALA A 127 20.67 -88.85 83.23
C ALA A 127 21.54 -88.10 82.21
N SER A 128 22.45 -88.81 81.54
CA SER A 128 23.30 -88.25 80.48
C SER A 128 22.48 -87.86 79.24
N GLU A 129 21.53 -88.71 78.82
CA GLU A 129 20.60 -88.41 77.73
C GLU A 129 19.73 -87.18 78.05
N ALA A 130 19.19 -87.09 79.27
CA ALA A 130 18.42 -85.93 79.71
C ALA A 130 19.25 -84.64 79.72
N ALA A 131 20.52 -84.71 80.14
CA ALA A 131 21.44 -83.57 80.10
C ALA A 131 21.73 -83.13 78.65
N THR A 132 21.89 -84.07 77.72
CA THR A 132 22.02 -83.78 76.28
C THR A 132 20.76 -83.10 75.74
N HIS A 133 19.57 -83.64 76.00
CA HIS A 133 18.32 -83.05 75.57
C HIS A 133 18.08 -81.63 76.13
N ALA A 134 18.45 -81.39 77.40
CA ALA A 134 18.38 -80.05 77.98
C ALA A 134 19.31 -79.06 77.24
N THR A 135 20.49 -79.53 76.84
CA THR A 135 21.45 -78.74 76.06
C THR A 135 20.92 -78.44 74.65
N ASP A 136 20.34 -79.43 73.98
CA ASP A 136 19.73 -79.28 72.66
C ASP A 136 18.53 -78.33 72.68
N ALA A 137 17.71 -78.41 73.73
CA ALA A 137 16.59 -77.49 73.93
C ALA A 137 17.06 -76.05 74.16
N ALA A 138 18.12 -75.86 74.96
CA ALA A 138 18.72 -74.54 75.16
C ALA A 138 19.34 -73.99 73.87
N ALA A 139 20.02 -74.84 73.09
CA ALA A 139 20.57 -74.46 71.77
C ALA A 139 19.46 -74.08 70.79
N SER A 140 18.38 -74.85 70.74
CA SER A 140 17.20 -74.58 69.91
C SER A 140 16.52 -73.27 70.31
N SER A 141 16.39 -72.99 71.61
CA SER A 141 15.84 -71.71 72.09
C SER A 141 16.71 -70.53 71.67
N ARG A 142 18.05 -70.65 71.74
CA ARG A 142 18.97 -69.62 71.26
C ARG A 142 18.84 -69.40 69.77
N ALA A 143 18.76 -70.47 68.98
CA ALA A 143 18.55 -70.40 67.54
C ALA A 143 17.21 -69.72 67.18
N ALA A 144 16.15 -70.01 67.92
CA ALA A 144 14.86 -69.34 67.78
C ALA A 144 14.95 -67.83 68.10
N SER A 145 15.64 -67.45 69.18
CA SER A 145 15.87 -66.04 69.51
C SER A 145 16.70 -65.31 68.45
N THR A 146 17.74 -65.94 67.91
CA THR A 146 18.52 -65.39 66.78
C THR A 146 17.64 -65.20 65.55
N SER A 147 16.81 -66.19 65.21
CA SER A 147 15.89 -66.12 64.07
C SER A 147 14.85 -65.00 64.24
N ALA A 148 14.31 -64.84 65.45
CA ALA A 148 13.40 -63.74 65.79
C ALA A 148 14.08 -62.37 65.64
N GLY A 149 15.33 -62.23 66.07
CA GLY A 149 16.12 -61.00 65.91
C GLY A 149 16.42 -60.67 64.44
N GLN A 150 16.70 -61.69 63.62
CA GLN A 150 16.85 -61.53 62.17
C GLN A 150 15.54 -61.08 61.52
N ALA A 151 14.42 -61.72 61.86
CA ALA A 151 13.11 -61.35 61.33
C ALA A 151 12.73 -59.89 61.69
N ALA A 152 13.00 -59.45 62.92
CA ALA A 152 12.76 -58.08 63.34
C ALA A 152 13.64 -57.08 62.54
N SER A 153 14.91 -57.43 62.30
CA SER A 153 15.83 -56.61 61.50
C SER A 153 15.37 -56.52 60.04
N SER A 154 14.94 -57.64 59.45
CA SER A 154 14.36 -57.67 58.09
C SER A 154 13.08 -56.83 57.99
N ALA A 155 12.20 -56.88 58.99
CA ALA A 155 10.99 -56.06 59.04
C ALA A 155 11.34 -54.56 59.10
N GLN A 156 12.35 -54.19 59.88
CA GLN A 156 12.83 -52.80 59.94
C GLN A 156 13.41 -52.33 58.60
N SER A 157 14.25 -53.14 57.95
CA SER A 157 14.78 -52.85 56.62
C SER A 157 13.67 -52.70 55.57
N ALA A 158 12.64 -53.55 55.62
CA ALA A 158 11.48 -53.45 54.74
C ALA A 158 10.70 -52.15 54.97
N SER A 159 10.49 -51.76 56.24
CA SER A 159 9.84 -50.49 56.59
C SER A 159 10.63 -49.28 56.08
N SER A 160 11.95 -49.26 56.29
CA SER A 160 12.82 -48.20 55.74
C SER A 160 12.75 -48.14 54.21
N SER A 161 12.79 -49.29 53.54
CA SER A 161 12.69 -49.37 52.07
C SER A 161 11.35 -48.86 51.55
N ALA A 162 10.24 -49.19 52.23
CA ALA A 162 8.91 -48.67 51.91
C ALA A 162 8.85 -47.14 52.08
N GLY A 163 9.49 -46.61 53.14
CA GLY A 163 9.64 -45.17 53.34
C GLY A 163 10.42 -44.49 52.20
N THR A 164 11.54 -45.06 51.78
CA THR A 164 12.31 -44.58 50.63
C THR A 164 11.49 -44.62 49.33
N ALA A 165 10.76 -45.71 49.06
CA ALA A 165 9.91 -45.84 47.89
C ALA A 165 8.80 -44.77 47.88
N SER A 166 8.16 -44.51 49.03
CA SER A 166 7.15 -43.46 49.18
C SER A 166 7.72 -42.06 48.89
N THR A 167 8.92 -41.76 49.39
CA THR A 167 9.61 -40.50 49.08
C THR A 167 9.92 -40.38 47.58
N LYS A 168 10.43 -41.45 46.96
CA LYS A 168 10.70 -41.46 45.51
C LYS A 168 9.45 -41.30 44.67
N ALA A 169 8.32 -41.87 45.08
CA ALA A 169 7.04 -41.66 44.40
C ALA A 169 6.60 -40.19 44.48
N ARG A 170 6.77 -39.52 45.62
CA ARG A 170 6.47 -38.09 45.78
C ARG A 170 7.40 -37.21 44.95
N GLU A 171 8.69 -37.51 44.91
CA GLU A 171 9.66 -36.81 44.05
C GLU A 171 9.29 -36.96 42.57
N ALA A 172 8.95 -38.16 42.13
CA ALA A 172 8.50 -38.41 40.75
C ALA A 172 7.22 -37.62 40.41
N ALA A 173 6.24 -37.58 41.32
CA ALA A 173 5.03 -36.78 41.13
C ALA A 173 5.33 -35.27 41.02
N LYS A 174 6.25 -34.75 41.85
CA LYS A 174 6.68 -33.35 41.77
C LYS A 174 7.38 -33.04 40.44
N SER A 175 8.25 -33.95 39.97
CA SER A 175 8.90 -33.82 38.67
C SER A 175 7.91 -33.86 37.50
N ALA A 176 6.90 -34.72 37.56
CA ALA A 176 5.83 -34.78 36.56
C ALA A 176 5.03 -33.47 36.51
N ALA A 177 4.67 -32.91 37.67
CA ALA A 177 4.00 -31.60 37.73
C ALA A 177 4.87 -30.47 37.17
N ALA A 178 6.18 -30.49 37.45
CA ALA A 178 7.13 -29.52 36.90
C ALA A 178 7.25 -29.64 35.37
N ALA A 179 7.21 -30.86 34.83
CA ALA A 179 7.21 -31.10 33.39
C ALA A 179 5.93 -30.56 32.72
N GLU A 180 4.75 -30.77 33.31
CA GLU A 180 3.49 -30.23 32.76
C GLU A 180 3.44 -28.69 32.83
N SER A 181 3.97 -28.11 33.90
CA SER A 181 4.15 -26.65 34.01
C SER A 181 5.10 -26.11 32.92
N SER A 182 6.23 -26.80 32.69
CA SER A 182 7.20 -26.42 31.65
C SER A 182 6.60 -26.52 30.24
N LYS A 183 5.78 -27.54 29.98
CA LYS A 183 5.04 -27.69 28.73
C LYS A 183 4.03 -26.54 28.53
N SER A 184 3.33 -26.14 29.58
CA SER A 184 2.40 -25.00 29.55
C SER A 184 3.12 -23.67 29.30
N ALA A 185 4.28 -23.48 29.93
CA ALA A 185 5.15 -22.33 29.68
C ALA A 185 5.65 -22.30 28.23
N ALA A 186 6.10 -23.43 27.70
CA ALA A 186 6.54 -23.55 26.31
C ALA A 186 5.40 -23.23 25.31
N ALA A 187 4.17 -23.70 25.57
CA ALA A 187 3.01 -23.37 24.74
C ALA A 187 2.66 -21.87 24.78
N THR A 188 2.80 -21.24 25.95
CA THR A 188 2.63 -19.78 26.11
C THR A 188 3.68 -19.02 25.32
N SER A 189 4.96 -19.41 25.42
CA SER A 189 6.06 -18.82 24.65
C SER A 189 5.87 -18.99 23.14
N ALA A 190 5.41 -20.16 22.68
CA ALA A 190 5.11 -20.39 21.26
C ALA A 190 4.00 -19.47 20.75
N SER A 191 2.94 -19.28 21.55
CA SER A 191 1.85 -18.35 21.22
C SER A 191 2.34 -16.90 21.17
N ALA A 192 3.17 -16.48 22.12
CA ALA A 192 3.78 -15.16 22.13
C ALA A 192 4.69 -14.93 20.90
N ALA A 193 5.46 -15.94 20.50
CA ALA A 193 6.28 -15.89 19.28
C ALA A 193 5.41 -15.71 18.03
N LYS A 194 4.27 -16.41 17.93
CA LYS A 194 3.33 -16.25 16.80
C LYS A 194 2.71 -14.86 16.74
N THR A 195 2.38 -14.28 17.89
CA THR A 195 1.94 -12.88 17.99
C THR A 195 3.05 -11.92 17.53
N SER A 196 4.30 -12.17 17.93
CA SER A 196 5.44 -11.36 17.50
C SER A 196 5.67 -11.42 15.97
N GLU A 197 5.55 -12.60 15.36
CA GLU A 197 5.61 -12.78 13.91
C GLU A 197 4.52 -11.96 13.18
N THR A 198 3.30 -11.97 13.72
CA THR A 198 2.17 -11.19 13.19
C THR A 198 2.44 -9.69 13.29
N ASN A 199 2.97 -9.23 14.43
CA ASN A 199 3.33 -7.82 14.64
C ASN A 199 4.48 -7.37 13.72
N ALA A 200 5.45 -8.24 13.46
CA ALA A 200 6.54 -7.97 12.52
C ALA A 200 6.01 -7.83 11.09
N ALA A 201 5.11 -8.72 10.65
CA ALA A 201 4.47 -8.63 9.34
C ALA A 201 3.62 -7.34 9.19
N ALA A 202 2.86 -6.97 10.23
CA ALA A 202 2.11 -5.72 10.25
C ALA A 202 3.05 -4.50 10.14
N SER A 203 4.17 -4.51 10.86
CA SER A 203 5.18 -3.44 10.83
C SER A 203 5.81 -3.31 9.44
N GLN A 204 6.10 -4.42 8.76
CA GLN A 204 6.58 -4.41 7.37
C GLN A 204 5.57 -3.77 6.40
N LYS A 205 4.29 -4.11 6.53
CA LYS A 205 3.22 -3.52 5.70
C LYS A 205 3.09 -2.01 5.93
N SER A 206 3.16 -1.57 7.19
CA SER A 206 3.17 -0.15 7.54
C SER A 206 4.38 0.57 6.94
N ALA A 207 5.57 -0.01 7.03
CA ALA A 207 6.79 0.55 6.43
C ALA A 207 6.68 0.68 4.89
N ALA A 208 6.13 -0.33 4.20
CA ALA A 208 5.89 -0.28 2.76
C ALA A 208 4.87 0.80 2.36
N THR A 209 3.84 1.00 3.19
CA THR A 209 2.84 2.07 2.99
C THR A 209 3.46 3.45 3.17
N SER A 210 4.27 3.64 4.20
CA SER A 210 5.02 4.87 4.44
C SER A 210 5.99 5.17 3.30
N ALA A 211 6.70 4.16 2.78
CA ALA A 211 7.58 4.32 1.63
C ALA A 211 6.82 4.78 0.38
N SER A 212 5.67 4.17 0.07
CA SER A 212 4.82 4.55 -1.07
C SER A 212 4.29 5.99 -0.94
N THR A 213 3.93 6.38 0.29
CA THR A 213 3.50 7.76 0.60
C THR A 213 4.63 8.75 0.37
N ALA A 214 5.86 8.42 0.81
CA ALA A 214 7.03 9.26 0.58
C ALA A 214 7.34 9.43 -0.92
N THR A 215 7.26 8.36 -1.71
CA THR A 215 7.44 8.42 -3.18
C THR A 215 6.39 9.31 -3.85
N THR A 216 5.13 9.22 -3.40
CA THR A 216 4.04 10.08 -3.90
C THR A 216 4.31 11.54 -3.59
N LYS A 217 4.67 11.85 -2.33
CA LYS A 217 4.99 13.23 -1.90
C LYS A 217 6.20 13.81 -2.62
N ALA A 218 7.22 12.99 -2.91
CA ALA A 218 8.35 13.40 -3.74
C ALA A 218 7.92 13.76 -5.17
N SER A 219 6.99 13.00 -5.75
CA SER A 219 6.45 13.26 -7.09
C SER A 219 5.59 14.52 -7.15
N GLU A 220 4.76 14.75 -6.13
CA GLU A 220 3.99 16.00 -5.97
C GLU A 220 4.93 17.20 -5.84
N ALA A 221 5.98 17.10 -5.02
CA ALA A 221 6.98 18.16 -4.87
C ALA A 221 7.70 18.46 -6.18
N ALA A 222 8.10 17.43 -6.94
CA ALA A 222 8.70 17.60 -8.26
C ALA A 222 7.76 18.29 -9.26
N THR A 223 6.47 17.97 -9.23
CA THR A 223 5.44 18.63 -10.05
C THR A 223 5.27 20.09 -9.67
N SER A 224 5.22 20.38 -8.37
CA SER A 224 5.15 21.75 -7.85
C SER A 224 6.37 22.58 -8.25
N ALA A 225 7.57 22.00 -8.19
CA ALA A 225 8.80 22.64 -8.65
C ALA A 225 8.77 22.97 -10.16
N ARG A 226 8.24 22.08 -11.01
CA ARG A 226 8.03 22.35 -12.44
C ARG A 226 7.03 23.49 -12.66
N GLY A 227 5.94 23.53 -11.89
CA GLY A 227 4.97 24.62 -11.95
C GLY A 227 5.55 25.98 -11.52
N ALA A 228 6.41 25.99 -10.50
CA ALA A 228 7.13 27.18 -10.07
C ALA A 228 8.13 27.67 -11.12
N ALA A 229 8.85 26.76 -11.78
CA ALA A 229 9.70 27.09 -12.92
C ALA A 229 8.86 27.73 -14.04
N ALA A 230 7.83 27.06 -14.52
CA ALA A 230 6.97 27.59 -15.59
C ALA A 230 6.40 28.99 -15.27
N SER A 231 6.01 29.23 -14.01
CA SER A 231 5.58 30.55 -13.54
C SER A 231 6.68 31.61 -13.62
N LYS A 232 7.93 31.25 -13.30
CA LYS A 232 9.11 32.13 -13.47
C LYS A 232 9.35 32.49 -14.94
N GLU A 233 9.25 31.52 -15.84
CA GLU A 233 9.38 31.80 -17.29
C GLU A 233 8.25 32.71 -17.78
N ALA A 234 7.00 32.46 -17.38
CA ALA A 234 5.85 33.30 -17.73
C ALA A 234 5.99 34.74 -17.22
N ALA A 235 6.53 34.92 -16.00
CA ALA A 235 6.83 36.24 -15.45
C ALA A 235 7.87 36.98 -16.30
N LYS A 236 8.94 36.29 -16.74
CA LYS A 236 9.98 36.88 -17.60
C LYS A 236 9.45 37.26 -18.99
N SER A 237 8.57 36.45 -19.57
CA SER A 237 7.85 36.81 -20.80
C SER A 237 6.96 38.05 -20.60
N SER A 238 6.28 38.14 -19.46
CA SER A 238 5.45 39.31 -19.14
C SER A 238 6.28 40.59 -18.97
N GLU A 239 7.45 40.51 -18.34
CA GLU A 239 8.41 41.62 -18.23
C GLU A 239 8.87 42.11 -19.61
N THR A 240 9.14 41.17 -20.53
CA THR A 240 9.50 41.48 -21.91
C THR A 240 8.37 42.20 -22.64
N ASN A 241 7.14 41.68 -22.54
CA ASN A 241 5.96 42.29 -23.15
C ASN A 241 5.67 43.69 -22.60
N ALA A 242 5.85 43.90 -21.29
CA ALA A 242 5.70 45.20 -20.66
C ALA A 242 6.75 46.19 -21.22
N SER A 243 8.00 45.75 -21.38
CA SER A 243 9.08 46.54 -21.97
C SER A 243 8.77 46.93 -23.42
N SER A 244 8.33 45.97 -24.25
CA SER A 244 7.92 46.24 -25.63
C SER A 244 6.72 47.19 -25.74
N SER A 245 5.76 47.07 -24.81
CA SER A 245 4.61 47.96 -24.74
C SER A 245 5.03 49.39 -24.36
N ALA A 246 5.96 49.53 -23.42
CA ALA A 246 6.53 50.83 -23.05
C ALA A 246 7.27 51.49 -24.22
N SER A 247 8.07 50.73 -24.98
CA SER A 247 8.73 51.23 -26.20
C SER A 247 7.72 51.70 -27.25
N SER A 248 6.66 50.91 -27.47
CA SER A 248 5.59 51.25 -28.41
C SER A 248 4.88 52.53 -28.00
N ALA A 249 4.55 52.68 -26.71
CA ALA A 249 3.94 53.90 -26.17
C ALA A 249 4.85 55.14 -26.36
N ALA A 250 6.16 55.00 -26.16
CA ALA A 250 7.12 56.09 -26.40
C ALA A 250 7.19 56.49 -27.88
N SER A 251 7.18 55.52 -28.80
CA SER A 251 7.09 55.79 -30.24
C SER A 251 5.79 56.51 -30.61
N SER A 252 4.65 56.07 -30.08
CA SER A 252 3.35 56.74 -30.29
C SER A 252 3.34 58.17 -29.76
N ALA A 253 3.93 58.42 -28.57
CA ALA A 253 4.06 59.77 -28.03
C ALA A 253 4.91 60.68 -28.94
N THR A 254 5.98 60.14 -29.53
CA THR A 254 6.81 60.86 -30.51
C THR A 254 6.02 61.19 -31.78
N ALA A 255 5.26 60.24 -32.30
CA ALA A 255 4.41 60.43 -33.47
C ALA A 255 3.32 61.50 -33.24
N ALA A 256 2.69 61.48 -32.05
CA ALA A 256 1.73 62.51 -31.64
C ALA A 256 2.39 63.90 -31.55
N GLY A 257 3.59 63.98 -30.96
CA GLY A 257 4.37 65.23 -30.91
C GLY A 257 4.72 65.80 -32.29
N ASN A 258 5.11 64.93 -33.23
CA ASN A 258 5.38 65.33 -34.63
C ASN A 258 4.10 65.79 -35.34
N SER A 259 2.98 65.11 -35.12
CA SER A 259 1.68 65.50 -35.67
C SER A 259 1.23 66.87 -35.14
N ALA A 260 1.44 67.13 -33.85
CA ALA A 260 1.17 68.44 -33.26
C ALA A 260 2.03 69.56 -33.88
N LYS A 261 3.33 69.30 -34.12
CA LYS A 261 4.20 70.23 -34.84
C LYS A 261 3.70 70.50 -36.27
N ALA A 262 3.34 69.45 -37.01
CA ALA A 262 2.80 69.57 -38.36
C ALA A 262 1.48 70.36 -38.41
N ALA A 263 0.60 70.15 -37.42
CA ALA A 263 -0.63 70.93 -37.26
C ALA A 263 -0.31 72.41 -37.00
N LYS A 264 0.69 72.72 -36.15
CA LYS A 264 1.14 74.10 -35.91
C LYS A 264 1.70 74.76 -37.16
N THR A 265 2.50 74.03 -37.95
CA THR A 265 2.97 74.50 -39.26
C THR A 265 1.81 74.78 -40.21
N SER A 266 0.80 73.91 -40.24
CA SER A 266 -0.40 74.10 -41.07
C SER A 266 -1.21 75.32 -40.64
N GLU A 267 -1.33 75.58 -39.34
CA GLU A 267 -1.95 76.80 -38.79
C GLU A 267 -1.23 78.07 -39.29
N THR A 268 0.11 78.08 -39.25
CA THR A 268 0.92 79.18 -39.78
C THR A 268 0.69 79.36 -41.28
N ASN A 269 0.74 78.28 -42.05
CA ASN A 269 0.52 78.33 -43.50
C ASN A 269 -0.88 78.88 -43.84
N ALA A 270 -1.92 78.47 -43.09
CA ALA A 270 -3.26 78.99 -43.28
C ALA A 270 -3.35 80.51 -43.03
N LYS A 271 -2.72 81.03 -41.98
CA LYS A 271 -2.61 82.48 -41.71
C LYS A 271 -1.85 83.22 -42.80
N SER A 272 -0.77 82.63 -43.32
CA SER A 272 -0.05 83.19 -44.47
C SER A 272 -0.91 83.24 -45.72
N SER A 273 -1.68 82.18 -46.00
CA SER A 273 -2.62 82.14 -47.12
C SER A 273 -3.76 83.15 -46.97
N GLU A 274 -4.31 83.33 -45.76
CA GLU A 274 -5.30 84.38 -45.46
C GLU A 274 -4.75 85.78 -45.77
N THR A 275 -3.50 86.04 -45.34
CA THR A 275 -2.81 87.31 -45.61
C THR A 275 -2.63 87.53 -47.11
N ALA A 276 -2.22 86.50 -47.86
CA ALA A 276 -2.08 86.57 -49.31
C ALA A 276 -3.42 86.81 -50.03
N ALA A 277 -4.51 86.19 -49.56
CA ALA A 277 -5.86 86.43 -50.05
C ALA A 277 -6.30 87.88 -49.79
N GLY A 278 -6.03 88.43 -48.60
CA GLY A 278 -6.30 89.83 -48.27
C GLY A 278 -5.52 90.84 -49.13
N GLN A 279 -4.24 90.56 -49.40
CA GLN A 279 -3.45 91.35 -50.35
C GLN A 279 -4.02 91.28 -51.77
N SER A 280 -4.42 90.08 -52.21
CA SER A 280 -5.04 89.89 -53.53
C SER A 280 -6.37 90.65 -53.66
N ALA A 281 -7.21 90.63 -52.62
CA ALA A 281 -8.44 91.42 -52.57
C ALA A 281 -8.15 92.93 -52.63
N SER A 282 -7.13 93.40 -51.92
CA SER A 282 -6.69 94.80 -51.95
C SER A 282 -6.19 95.21 -53.34
N ALA A 283 -5.42 94.34 -54.00
CA ALA A 283 -4.96 94.55 -55.37
C ALA A 283 -6.13 94.59 -56.38
N ALA A 284 -7.13 93.73 -56.20
CA ALA A 284 -8.35 93.74 -57.01
C ALA A 284 -9.16 95.04 -56.81
N ALA A 285 -9.28 95.53 -55.57
CA ALA A 285 -9.91 96.82 -55.28
C ALA A 285 -9.14 97.99 -55.92
N GLY A 286 -7.81 97.98 -55.83
CA GLY A 286 -6.95 98.94 -56.52
C GLY A 286 -7.16 98.91 -58.04
N SER A 287 -7.26 97.72 -58.62
CA SER A 287 -7.53 97.53 -60.06
C SER A 287 -8.92 98.05 -60.45
N LYS A 288 -9.95 97.85 -59.61
CA LYS A 288 -11.29 98.42 -59.80
C LYS A 288 -11.25 99.95 -59.82
N THR A 289 -10.51 100.57 -58.90
CA THR A 289 -10.31 102.02 -58.86
C THR A 289 -9.59 102.50 -60.12
N ALA A 290 -8.52 101.82 -60.54
CA ALA A 290 -7.79 102.14 -61.76
C ALA A 290 -8.70 102.07 -63.00
N ALA A 291 -9.52 101.03 -63.13
CA ALA A 291 -10.49 100.90 -64.21
C ALA A 291 -11.53 102.04 -64.21
N ALA A 292 -12.02 102.46 -63.03
CA ALA A 292 -12.93 103.60 -62.91
C ALA A 292 -12.27 104.94 -63.32
N LEU A 293 -11.00 105.14 -62.94
CA LEU A 293 -10.21 106.29 -63.39
C LEU A 293 -10.01 106.26 -64.91
N SER A 294 -9.68 105.11 -65.50
CA SER A 294 -9.57 104.94 -66.95
C SER A 294 -10.89 105.22 -67.68
N ALA A 295 -12.03 104.77 -67.14
CA ALA A 295 -13.36 105.07 -67.69
C ALA A 295 -13.68 106.58 -67.62
N SER A 296 -13.29 107.24 -66.53
CA SER A 296 -13.44 108.70 -66.34
C SER A 296 -12.56 109.49 -67.32
N ALA A 297 -11.32 109.03 -67.53
CA ALA A 297 -10.41 109.58 -68.53
C ALA A 297 -10.98 109.41 -69.95
N ALA A 298 -11.48 108.21 -70.28
CA ALA A 298 -12.13 107.95 -71.57
C ALA A 298 -13.37 108.85 -71.78
N SER A 299 -14.19 109.05 -70.75
CA SER A 299 -15.35 109.97 -70.80
C SER A 299 -14.90 111.42 -71.03
N THR A 300 -13.82 111.83 -70.39
CA THR A 300 -13.21 113.16 -70.61
C THR A 300 -12.72 113.32 -72.05
N SER A 301 -12.00 112.33 -72.58
CA SER A 301 -11.55 112.31 -73.98
C SER A 301 -12.73 112.32 -74.96
N ALA A 302 -13.81 111.58 -74.69
CA ALA A 302 -15.04 111.63 -75.48
C ALA A 302 -15.69 113.03 -75.46
N GLY A 303 -15.67 113.70 -74.30
CA GLY A 303 -16.08 115.10 -74.17
C GLY A 303 -15.20 116.04 -75.01
N GLN A 304 -13.89 115.88 -74.97
CA GLN A 304 -12.94 116.64 -75.80
C GLN A 304 -13.14 116.40 -77.31
N ALA A 305 -13.42 115.16 -77.71
CA ALA A 305 -13.74 114.81 -79.09
C ALA A 305 -15.06 115.48 -79.53
N SER A 306 -16.08 115.48 -78.67
CA SER A 306 -17.37 116.15 -78.93
C SER A 306 -17.21 117.67 -79.06
N ALA A 307 -16.38 118.28 -78.21
CA ALA A 307 -16.02 119.70 -78.31
C ALA A 307 -15.26 119.99 -79.61
N SER A 308 -14.34 119.12 -80.02
CA SER A 308 -13.60 119.24 -81.28
C SER A 308 -14.51 119.10 -82.50
N ALA A 309 -15.48 118.17 -82.47
CA ALA A 309 -16.49 118.04 -83.52
C ALA A 309 -17.38 119.29 -83.61
N THR A 310 -17.76 119.87 -82.47
CA THR A 310 -18.50 121.15 -82.42
C THR A 310 -17.68 122.28 -83.02
N ALA A 311 -16.38 122.36 -82.71
CA ALA A 311 -15.47 123.34 -83.29
C ALA A 311 -15.32 123.16 -84.81
N ALA A 312 -15.17 121.92 -85.28
CA ALA A 312 -15.16 121.61 -86.71
C ALA A 312 -16.48 122.01 -87.41
N GLY A 313 -17.63 121.81 -86.75
CA GLY A 313 -18.93 122.29 -87.23
C GLY A 313 -18.98 123.80 -87.39
N LYS A 314 -18.51 124.56 -86.40
CA LYS A 314 -18.39 126.04 -86.48
C LYS A 314 -17.43 126.50 -87.58
N SER A 315 -16.33 125.77 -87.79
CA SER A 315 -15.41 126.03 -88.92
C SER A 315 -16.07 125.77 -90.27
N ALA A 316 -16.91 124.73 -90.39
CA ALA A 316 -17.68 124.46 -91.60
C ALA A 316 -18.72 125.56 -91.88
N GLU A 317 -19.43 126.06 -90.85
CA GLU A 317 -20.34 127.22 -90.98
C GLU A 317 -19.59 128.49 -91.43
N SER A 318 -18.38 128.70 -90.92
CA SER A 318 -17.52 129.82 -91.31
C SER A 318 -17.05 129.70 -92.77
N ALA A 319 -16.75 128.48 -93.23
CA ALA A 319 -16.42 128.20 -94.62
C ALA A 319 -17.62 128.42 -95.55
N ALA A 320 -18.83 127.99 -95.16
CA ALA A 320 -20.06 128.24 -95.90
C ALA A 320 -20.38 129.75 -96.01
N SER A 321 -20.19 130.50 -94.92
CA SER A 321 -20.36 131.96 -94.90
C SER A 321 -19.35 132.68 -95.82
N SER A 322 -18.11 132.20 -95.85
CA SER A 322 -17.05 132.70 -96.73
C SER A 322 -17.36 132.41 -98.21
N ALA A 323 -17.90 131.23 -98.52
CA ALA A 323 -18.35 130.88 -99.86
C ALA A 323 -19.49 131.80 -100.35
N SER A 324 -20.50 132.06 -99.51
CA SER A 324 -21.59 133.00 -99.82
C SER A 324 -21.08 134.43 -100.09
N THR A 325 -20.07 134.87 -99.33
CA THR A 325 -19.40 136.15 -99.53
C THR A 325 -18.65 136.20 -100.87
N ALA A 326 -17.99 135.11 -101.26
CA ALA A 326 -17.32 135.00 -102.56
C ALA A 326 -18.31 135.05 -103.73
N THR A 327 -19.45 134.36 -103.64
CA THR A 327 -20.54 134.42 -104.63
C THR A 327 -21.09 135.85 -104.78
N THR A 328 -21.26 136.56 -103.67
CA THR A 328 -21.74 137.94 -103.67
C THR A 328 -20.75 138.90 -104.34
N LYS A 329 -19.43 138.74 -104.08
CA LYS A 329 -18.39 139.54 -104.73
C LYS A 329 -18.27 139.27 -106.24
N ALA A 330 -18.48 138.03 -106.68
CA ALA A 330 -18.50 137.69 -108.10
C ALA A 330 -19.63 138.42 -108.86
N GLY A 331 -20.84 138.48 -108.28
CA GLY A 331 -21.98 139.20 -108.87
C GLY A 331 -21.72 140.70 -109.06
N LYS A 332 -21.08 141.35 -108.07
CA LYS A 332 -20.73 142.78 -108.16
C LYS A 332 -19.68 143.10 -109.24
N ALA A 333 -18.79 142.16 -109.55
CA ALA A 333 -17.79 142.34 -110.61
C ALA A 333 -18.42 142.32 -112.01
N THR A 334 -19.46 141.50 -112.22
CA THR A 334 -20.18 141.42 -113.50
C THR A 334 -20.96 142.69 -113.83
N GLU A 335 -21.56 143.33 -112.82
CA GLU A 335 -22.27 144.61 -112.99
C GLU A 335 -21.32 145.75 -113.42
N GLN A 336 -20.13 145.83 -112.82
CA GLN A 336 -19.13 146.85 -113.15
C GLN A 336 -18.59 146.74 -114.59
N ALA A 337 -18.38 145.52 -115.08
CA ALA A 337 -17.94 145.29 -116.46
C ALA A 337 -18.98 145.80 -117.49
N THR A 338 -20.27 145.65 -117.18
CA THR A 338 -21.36 146.07 -118.06
C THR A 338 -21.51 147.61 -118.10
N ALA A 339 -21.18 148.30 -117.00
CA ALA A 339 -21.18 149.77 -116.94
C ALA A 339 -20.01 150.38 -117.75
N ALA A 340 -18.82 149.77 -117.71
CA ALA A 340 -17.65 150.23 -118.44
C ALA A 340 -17.84 150.18 -119.98
N ALA A 341 -18.52 149.16 -120.48
CA ALA A 341 -18.80 149.01 -121.92
C ALA A 341 -19.71 150.13 -122.46
N ARG A 342 -20.71 150.58 -121.69
CA ARG A 342 -21.62 151.68 -122.08
C ARG A 342 -20.92 153.04 -122.16
N SER A 343 -19.95 153.29 -121.27
CA SER A 343 -19.17 154.54 -121.30
C SER A 343 -18.24 154.64 -122.51
N ALA A 344 -17.68 153.53 -122.98
CA ALA A 344 -16.84 153.52 -124.17
C ALA A 344 -17.63 153.82 -125.46
N SER A 345 -18.90 153.39 -125.55
CA SER A 345 -19.78 153.68 -126.68
C SER A 345 -20.16 155.16 -126.76
N ALA A 346 -20.39 155.80 -125.61
CA ALA A 346 -20.72 157.23 -125.54
C ALA A 346 -19.54 158.13 -125.98
N ALA A 347 -18.31 157.74 -125.69
CA ALA A 347 -17.11 158.49 -126.08
C ALA A 347 -16.89 158.51 -127.61
N LYS A 348 -17.19 157.40 -128.31
CA LYS A 348 -17.02 157.29 -129.78
C LYS A 348 -18.01 158.19 -130.54
N THR A 349 -19.20 158.40 -129.98
CA THR A 349 -20.22 159.30 -130.55
C THR A 349 -19.81 160.78 -130.43
N SER A 350 -19.15 161.17 -129.33
CA SER A 350 -18.67 162.55 -129.14
C SER A 350 -17.52 162.94 -130.08
N GLU A 351 -16.65 162.01 -130.45
CA GLU A 351 -15.56 162.24 -131.42
C GLU A 351 -16.10 162.57 -132.83
N THR A 352 -17.21 161.91 -133.22
CA THR A 352 -17.87 162.12 -134.51
C THR A 352 -18.53 163.50 -134.60
N ASN A 353 -19.11 163.99 -133.50
CA ASN A 353 -19.74 165.30 -133.43
C ASN A 353 -18.72 166.46 -133.48
N ALA A 354 -17.51 166.26 -132.95
CA ALA A 354 -16.46 167.28 -132.99
C ALA A 354 -15.93 167.52 -134.42
N LYS A 355 -15.83 166.47 -135.25
CA LYS A 355 -15.37 166.58 -136.64
C LYS A 355 -16.36 167.36 -137.51
N THR A 356 -17.66 167.17 -137.29
CA THR A 356 -18.74 167.88 -137.99
C THR A 356 -18.73 169.39 -137.71
N SER A 357 -18.36 169.79 -136.49
CA SER A 357 -18.25 171.22 -136.11
C SER A 357 -17.06 171.94 -136.75
N ALA A 358 -15.97 171.23 -137.08
CA ALA A 358 -14.82 171.80 -137.76
C ALA A 358 -15.13 172.18 -139.23
N ASP A 359 -15.93 171.36 -139.92
CA ASP A 359 -16.30 171.58 -141.32
C ASP A 359 -17.31 172.73 -141.48
N ASN A 360 -18.16 172.95 -140.46
CA ASN A 360 -19.09 174.08 -140.43
C ASN A 360 -18.39 175.43 -140.23
N ALA A 361 -17.27 175.48 -139.49
CA ALA A 361 -16.49 176.70 -139.31
C ALA A 361 -15.77 177.11 -140.61
N ALA A 362 -15.30 176.14 -141.41
CA ALA A 362 -14.72 176.39 -142.73
C ALA A 362 -15.74 176.99 -143.72
N SER A 363 -17.01 176.58 -143.62
CA SER A 363 -18.11 177.11 -144.44
C SER A 363 -18.48 178.56 -144.09
N SER A 364 -18.41 178.94 -142.80
CA SER A 364 -18.64 180.33 -142.36
C SER A 364 -17.56 181.32 -142.84
N LYS A 365 -16.33 180.84 -143.07
CA LYS A 365 -15.25 181.64 -143.67
C LYS A 365 -15.53 181.99 -145.15
N ALA A 366 -16.23 181.13 -145.88
CA ALA A 366 -16.63 181.36 -147.27
C ALA A 366 -17.84 182.31 -147.37
N ALA A 367 -18.76 182.29 -146.39
CA ALA A 367 -19.94 183.15 -146.37
C ALA A 367 -19.60 184.64 -146.09
N ALA A 368 -18.64 184.95 -145.23
CA ALA A 368 -18.29 186.34 -144.94
C ALA A 368 -17.50 187.03 -146.07
N ALA A 369 -16.70 186.27 -146.84
CA ALA A 369 -16.10 186.75 -148.08
C ALA A 369 -17.16 187.15 -149.13
N SER A 370 -18.37 186.58 -149.05
CA SER A 370 -19.52 186.93 -149.90
C SER A 370 -20.31 188.14 -149.37
N SER A 371 -20.16 188.48 -148.09
CA SER A 371 -20.71 189.72 -147.52
C SER A 371 -19.83 190.94 -147.81
N ALA A 372 -18.53 190.72 -148.03
CA ALA A 372 -17.61 191.72 -148.56
C ALA A 372 -17.93 192.12 -150.02
N SER A 373 -18.54 191.23 -150.81
CA SER A 373 -18.98 191.54 -152.18
C SER A 373 -20.37 192.21 -152.24
N SER A 374 -21.25 191.98 -151.25
CA SER A 374 -22.61 192.55 -151.24
C SER A 374 -22.68 193.98 -150.70
N ALA A 375 -21.84 194.38 -149.75
CA ALA A 375 -21.80 195.78 -149.31
C ALA A 375 -21.04 196.70 -150.29
N ALA A 376 -20.13 196.13 -151.08
CA ALA A 376 -19.55 196.80 -152.25
C ALA A 376 -20.61 197.08 -153.34
N SER A 377 -21.74 196.36 -153.36
CA SER A 377 -22.90 196.67 -154.23
C SER A 377 -23.82 197.76 -153.63
N SER A 378 -23.83 197.94 -152.30
CA SER A 378 -24.55 199.04 -151.64
C SER A 378 -23.81 200.38 -151.72
N ALA A 379 -22.54 200.37 -152.12
CA ALA A 379 -21.84 201.54 -152.64
C ALA A 379 -22.43 202.05 -153.98
N SER A 380 -23.30 201.27 -154.66
CA SER A 380 -23.78 201.60 -156.02
C SER A 380 -25.23 202.10 -156.10
N SER A 381 -26.05 201.89 -155.05
CA SER A 381 -27.46 202.33 -155.03
C SER A 381 -27.70 203.64 -154.27
N ALA A 382 -26.79 204.06 -153.37
CA ALA A 382 -26.87 205.36 -152.71
C ALA A 382 -26.14 206.46 -153.51
N SER A 383 -25.25 206.09 -154.43
CA SER A 383 -24.84 206.96 -155.54
C SER A 383 -26.02 207.41 -156.41
N ALA A 384 -27.19 206.77 -156.34
CA ALA A 384 -28.43 207.27 -156.97
C ALA A 384 -29.24 208.23 -156.08
N SER A 385 -29.05 208.22 -154.75
CA SER A 385 -29.67 209.18 -153.81
C SER A 385 -28.83 210.44 -153.61
N LYS A 386 -27.57 210.42 -154.06
CA LYS A 386 -26.74 211.60 -154.25
C LYS A 386 -27.34 212.57 -155.29
N ASP A 387 -28.14 212.06 -156.24
CA ASP A 387 -28.49 212.81 -157.46
C ASP A 387 -29.98 213.17 -157.60
N GLU A 388 -30.87 212.74 -156.70
CA GLU A 388 -32.33 213.02 -156.75
C GLU A 388 -32.84 214.02 -155.69
N ALA A 389 -32.21 214.20 -154.53
CA ALA A 389 -32.60 215.27 -153.59
C ALA A 389 -31.98 216.64 -153.94
N THR A 390 -30.88 216.64 -154.69
CA THR A 390 -30.36 217.84 -155.38
C THR A 390 -31.25 218.21 -156.60
N ARG A 391 -32.14 217.30 -157.05
CA ARG A 391 -33.05 217.45 -158.22
C ARG A 391 -34.51 217.74 -157.81
N GLN A 392 -34.97 217.15 -156.72
CA GLN A 392 -36.11 217.56 -155.89
C GLN A 392 -35.68 218.71 -154.99
N ALA A 393 -35.29 219.82 -155.60
CA ALA A 393 -36.31 220.77 -155.96
C ALA A 393 -36.16 222.00 -155.03
N SER A 394 -35.34 222.98 -155.38
CA SER A 394 -35.04 223.45 -156.74
C SER A 394 -36.30 223.68 -157.62
N ALA A 395 -37.48 223.18 -157.20
CA ALA A 395 -38.85 223.39 -157.68
C ALA A 395 -39.76 223.95 -156.56
N ALA A 396 -39.20 224.38 -155.41
CA ALA A 396 -39.90 225.22 -154.41
C ALA A 396 -39.08 226.46 -154.00
N LYS A 397 -38.34 227.06 -154.96
CA LYS A 397 -37.77 228.41 -154.83
C LYS A 397 -38.60 229.49 -155.56
N GLY A 398 -39.82 229.22 -156.04
CA GLY A 398 -40.45 230.20 -156.96
C GLY A 398 -41.89 230.00 -157.41
N SER A 399 -42.81 229.49 -156.58
CA SER A 399 -44.24 229.58 -156.91
C SER A 399 -45.13 229.39 -155.66
N ALA A 400 -46.01 230.29 -155.23
CA ALA A 400 -46.19 231.73 -155.43
C ALA A 400 -47.47 232.15 -154.67
N THR A 401 -47.43 233.36 -154.10
CA THR A 401 -48.57 234.25 -153.74
C THR A 401 -49.33 233.98 -152.42
N THR A 402 -49.40 235.04 -151.58
CA THR A 402 -49.91 235.11 -150.18
C THR A 402 -48.93 234.59 -149.14
#